data_AF-A0AAD7X214-F1
#
_entry.id   AF-A0AAD7X214-F1
#
_cell.length_a   1.000
_cell.length_b   1.000
_cell.length_c   1.000
_cell.angle_alpha   90.00
_cell.angle_beta   90.00
_cell.angle_gamma   90.00
#
_symmetry.space_group_name_H-M   'P 1'
#
loop_
_entity.id
_entity.type
_entity.pdbx_description
1 polymer ?
#
loop_
_entity_poly.entity_id
_entity_poly.type
_entity_poly.pdbx_seq_one_letter_code
_entity_poly.pdbx_strand_id
1 'polypeptide(L)'
;METKAERMKRKMAGAGSSCHGGETRFLSELRLVLLGRIWSGKSSAGNIILGGEHFDPEAKTMECVKSQSEVDGRQLTVVDAPGWWKNFSVQDTPELVKQEILHSVFLCTPGPHAFLLAIDVDSSFEEKHRRTVEVHLELLSKRVWRHTIVLFNYGDWTGDTTNKQLADIEGTALHWLVEKCGRRSHVLKRGDATQVSELLEKIEEMVAGNSGCHFEIESSVLQEVKERRVAEEERATQRLMKVQNEKETLRALLNGEARHLSELRIVMLGWAMVGKSSTANTILGTVKVDESRTAICVKRQGKVEGRRVIIVDTPGWWVCHSVQDTAQLVRQEILRSTSLCFPGPHVFLLVMDTGMSFTETHRRTIMEHAELFGKDVWRHALVVFTWAEWLGGSTIERHIESEGKALQWLIERCANRYHVIHNEDRGDGSQVTELLEKVEDMVALNSVFHLHGRGGSQEESTGLKETELKQQTEGESYANPEKLIAMFLEASKRMEQDMLENIRRMLVDVDPKEGASLGPPPNFGGETLSEVSSCELVRSHDKVSGWLRDSSASGYGTNSVSSSECPEITEETRDQ
;
A
#
# COMPACT_ATOMS: atom_id res chain seq x y z
N MET A 1 5.51 37.01 -59.12
CA MET A 1 5.27 35.74 -58.41
C MET A 1 6.02 35.82 -57.09
N GLU A 2 5.29 36.05 -56.01
CA GLU A 2 5.85 36.06 -54.65
C GLU A 2 6.35 34.65 -54.29
N THR A 3 7.55 34.53 -53.72
CA THR A 3 8.15 33.22 -53.45
C THR A 3 7.53 32.58 -52.20
N LYS A 4 7.50 31.23 -52.16
CA LYS A 4 6.99 30.45 -51.00
C LYS A 4 7.63 30.86 -49.67
N ALA A 5 8.87 31.37 -49.68
CA ALA A 5 9.59 31.86 -48.50
C ALA A 5 9.02 33.20 -47.96
N GLU A 6 8.57 34.09 -48.84
CA GLU A 6 7.99 35.39 -48.46
C GLU A 6 6.57 35.22 -47.88
N ARG A 7 5.82 34.22 -48.36
CA ARG A 7 4.51 33.84 -47.80
C ARG A 7 4.62 33.20 -46.42
N MET A 8 5.75 32.56 -46.09
CA MET A 8 6.01 31.97 -44.78
C MET A 8 6.41 33.03 -43.73
N LYS A 9 7.21 34.03 -44.12
CA LYS A 9 7.63 35.12 -43.21
C LYS A 9 6.46 36.01 -42.76
N ARG A 10 5.45 36.26 -43.59
CA ARG A 10 4.24 37.00 -43.18
C ARG A 10 3.33 36.23 -42.20
N LYS A 11 3.36 34.89 -42.20
CA LYS A 11 2.58 34.07 -41.25
C LYS A 11 3.18 34.01 -39.85
N MET A 12 4.45 34.38 -39.68
CA MET A 12 5.14 34.42 -38.37
C MET A 12 5.14 35.82 -37.73
N ALA A 13 4.64 36.85 -38.40
CA ALA A 13 4.59 38.22 -37.86
C ALA A 13 3.27 38.56 -37.13
N GLY A 14 2.41 37.56 -36.86
CA GLY A 14 1.05 37.75 -36.35
C GLY A 14 0.71 36.85 -35.17
N ALA A 15 1.55 36.82 -34.14
CA ALA A 15 1.19 36.43 -32.77
C ALA A 15 2.34 36.86 -31.85
N GLY A 16 2.12 37.91 -31.06
CA GLY A 16 3.09 38.35 -30.07
C GLY A 16 3.22 37.34 -28.94
N SER A 17 4.38 36.70 -28.85
CA SER A 17 5.04 36.43 -27.58
C SER A 17 6.54 36.32 -27.87
N SER A 18 7.30 37.28 -27.33
CA SER A 18 8.73 37.41 -27.56
C SER A 18 9.48 36.38 -26.70
N CYS A 19 10.03 35.36 -27.33
CA CYS A 19 11.03 34.47 -26.72
C CYS A 19 12.32 34.55 -27.54
N HIS A 20 13.23 35.45 -27.15
CA HIS A 20 14.59 35.53 -27.70
C HIS A 20 15.42 34.31 -27.25
N GLY A 21 16.24 33.76 -28.13
CA GLY A 21 16.92 32.47 -27.96
C GLY A 21 18.15 32.48 -27.04
N GLY A 22 18.53 31.26 -26.62
CA GLY A 22 19.91 30.79 -26.60
C GLY A 22 20.90 31.32 -25.55
N GLU A 23 20.52 31.39 -24.27
CA GLU A 23 21.45 31.45 -23.13
C GLU A 23 20.84 30.63 -21.98
N THR A 24 21.67 29.92 -21.19
CA THR A 24 21.25 29.21 -19.97
C THR A 24 20.65 30.24 -19.01
N ARG A 25 19.32 30.28 -18.93
CA ARG A 25 18.62 31.28 -18.13
C ARG A 25 18.63 30.84 -16.68
N PHE A 26 19.33 31.60 -15.84
CA PHE A 26 19.14 31.56 -14.39
C PHE A 26 17.65 31.77 -14.07
N LEU A 27 17.03 30.79 -13.42
CA LEU A 27 15.63 30.85 -13.02
C LEU A 27 15.56 31.30 -11.56
N SER A 28 15.03 32.50 -11.34
CA SER A 28 14.82 33.04 -9.99
C SER A 28 13.79 32.26 -9.17
N GLU A 29 12.96 31.44 -9.83
CA GLU A 29 11.99 30.54 -9.20
C GLU A 29 12.03 29.16 -9.87
N LEU A 30 12.10 28.10 -9.06
CA LEU A 30 11.99 26.71 -9.49
C LEU A 30 10.89 25.99 -8.72
N ARG A 31 10.22 25.05 -9.38
CA ARG A 31 9.06 24.32 -8.86
C ARG A 31 9.24 22.85 -9.21
N LEU A 32 9.38 22.01 -8.20
CA LEU A 32 9.82 20.64 -8.34
C LEU A 32 8.76 19.73 -7.71
N VAL A 33 8.51 18.58 -8.33
CA VAL A 33 7.67 17.52 -7.76
C VAL A 33 8.54 16.29 -7.56
N LEU A 34 8.55 15.75 -6.33
CA LEU A 34 9.23 14.50 -6.01
C LEU A 34 8.26 13.34 -6.23
N LEU A 35 8.66 12.40 -7.09
CA LEU A 35 7.90 11.19 -7.41
C LEU A 35 8.74 9.95 -7.13
N GLY A 36 8.10 8.82 -6.94
CA GLY A 36 8.78 7.54 -6.76
C GLY A 36 8.01 6.59 -5.88
N ARG A 37 8.56 5.40 -5.70
CA ARG A 37 7.96 4.40 -4.80
C ARG A 37 7.94 4.89 -3.35
N ILE A 38 7.22 4.17 -2.52
CA ILE A 38 7.27 4.36 -1.07
C ILE A 38 8.67 3.96 -0.58
N TRP A 39 9.19 4.73 0.38
CA TRP A 39 10.54 4.57 0.93
C TRP A 39 11.69 4.73 -0.09
N SER A 40 11.48 5.36 -1.25
CA SER A 40 12.61 5.79 -2.10
C SER A 40 13.36 7.02 -1.56
N GLY A 41 12.96 7.51 -0.38
CA GLY A 41 13.55 8.66 0.30
C GLY A 41 13.29 10.00 -0.40
N LYS A 42 12.12 10.16 -1.01
CA LYS A 42 11.63 11.44 -1.57
C LYS A 42 11.71 12.57 -0.54
N SER A 43 11.10 12.39 0.63
CA SER A 43 11.10 13.36 1.72
C SER A 43 12.52 13.76 2.15
N SER A 44 13.43 12.78 2.31
CA SER A 44 14.84 13.03 2.61
C SER A 44 15.53 13.85 1.52
N ALA A 45 15.27 13.53 0.25
CA ALA A 45 15.80 14.30 -0.87
C ALA A 45 15.25 15.73 -0.90
N GLY A 46 13.97 15.91 -0.63
CA GLY A 46 13.34 17.22 -0.51
C GLY A 46 13.98 18.10 0.57
N ASN A 47 14.31 17.51 1.72
CA ASN A 47 15.01 18.19 2.82
C ASN A 47 16.42 18.61 2.45
N ILE A 48 17.16 17.75 1.73
CA ILE A 48 18.49 18.10 1.22
C ILE A 48 18.39 19.25 0.20
N ILE A 49 17.44 19.18 -0.73
CA ILE A 49 17.24 20.20 -1.76
C ILE A 49 16.84 21.56 -1.18
N LEU A 50 15.97 21.58 -0.17
CA LEU A 50 15.49 22.83 0.45
C LEU A 50 16.42 23.38 1.53
N GLY A 51 17.40 22.58 2.00
CA GLY A 51 18.36 23.00 3.03
C GLY A 51 17.78 23.03 4.44
N GLY A 52 16.99 22.04 4.84
CA GLY A 52 16.39 21.98 6.18
C GLY A 52 15.41 20.81 6.39
N GLU A 53 14.80 20.74 7.57
CA GLU A 53 13.76 19.75 7.92
C GLU A 53 12.37 20.28 7.50
N HIS A 54 12.01 20.07 6.24
CA HIS A 54 10.73 20.52 5.66
C HIS A 54 9.69 19.40 5.51
N PHE A 55 10.16 18.17 5.36
CA PHE A 55 9.36 16.96 5.22
C PHE A 55 9.78 15.97 6.30
N ASP A 56 8.84 15.17 6.79
CA ASP A 56 9.14 14.07 7.69
C ASP A 56 9.64 12.86 6.86
N PRO A 57 10.91 12.44 6.98
CA PRO A 57 11.45 11.31 6.23
C PRO A 57 11.06 9.94 6.81
N GLU A 58 10.57 9.91 8.05
CA GLU A 58 10.15 8.67 8.72
C GLU A 58 8.66 8.39 8.46
N ALA A 59 7.86 9.44 8.25
CA ALA A 59 6.45 9.30 7.88
C ALA A 59 6.25 8.89 6.40
N LYS A 60 5.18 8.13 6.16
CA LYS A 60 4.69 7.87 4.80
C LYS A 60 3.95 9.11 4.29
N THR A 61 4.41 9.65 3.15
CA THR A 61 3.67 10.69 2.44
C THR A 61 2.42 10.09 1.80
N MET A 62 1.24 10.38 2.37
CA MET A 62 -0.07 9.93 1.87
C MET A 62 -0.82 11.01 1.09
N GLU A 63 -0.52 12.28 1.37
CA GLU A 63 -1.03 13.45 0.67
C GLU A 63 0.14 14.33 0.22
N CYS A 64 -0.05 15.11 -0.85
CA CYS A 64 1.02 15.96 -1.35
C CYS A 64 1.37 17.06 -0.33
N VAL A 65 2.64 17.14 0.07
CA VAL A 65 3.15 18.19 0.97
C VAL A 65 3.95 19.20 0.16
N LYS A 66 3.57 20.47 0.23
CA LYS A 66 4.28 21.58 -0.42
C LYS A 66 5.14 22.33 0.59
N SER A 67 6.39 22.56 0.24
CA SER A 67 7.31 23.42 0.99
C SER A 67 8.09 24.36 0.08
N GLN A 68 8.58 25.47 0.64
CA GLN A 68 9.32 26.50 -0.08
C GLN A 68 10.51 26.99 0.74
N SER A 69 11.62 27.27 0.07
CA SER A 69 12.85 27.81 0.67
C SER A 69 13.64 28.60 -0.38
N GLU A 70 14.53 29.48 0.06
CA GLU A 70 15.51 30.14 -0.81
C GLU A 70 16.81 29.33 -0.80
N VAL A 71 17.26 28.89 -1.98
CA VAL A 71 18.45 28.05 -2.14
C VAL A 71 19.23 28.54 -3.36
N ASP A 72 20.53 28.80 -3.18
CA ASP A 72 21.41 29.38 -4.20
C ASP A 72 20.84 30.64 -4.90
N GLY A 73 20.17 31.49 -4.12
CA GLY A 73 19.52 32.72 -4.63
C GLY A 73 18.29 32.47 -5.52
N ARG A 74 17.74 31.25 -5.50
CA ARG A 74 16.52 30.87 -6.20
C ARG A 74 15.40 30.58 -5.19
N GLN A 75 14.18 31.01 -5.50
CA GLN A 75 13.00 30.59 -4.75
C GLN A 75 12.62 29.17 -5.19
N LEU A 76 12.86 28.17 -4.34
CA LEU A 76 12.46 26.79 -4.60
C LEU A 76 11.07 26.52 -4.02
N THR A 77 10.23 25.86 -4.81
CA THR A 77 9.04 25.14 -4.35
C THR A 77 9.26 23.67 -4.58
N VAL A 78 9.12 22.84 -3.56
CA VAL A 78 9.21 21.39 -3.67
C VAL A 78 7.90 20.79 -3.15
N VAL A 79 7.32 19.91 -3.95
CA VAL A 79 6.14 19.13 -3.59
C VAL A 79 6.56 17.68 -3.45
N ASP A 80 6.45 17.13 -2.24
CA ASP A 80 6.60 15.70 -2.00
C ASP A 80 5.25 15.02 -2.24
N ALA A 81 5.18 14.17 -3.27
CA ALA A 81 3.97 13.45 -3.64
C ALA A 81 3.95 12.06 -3.00
N PRO A 82 2.75 11.45 -2.81
CA PRO A 82 2.68 10.11 -2.26
C PRO A 82 3.37 9.08 -3.15
N GLY A 83 3.92 8.05 -2.50
CA GLY A 83 4.59 6.96 -3.19
C GLY A 83 3.63 5.83 -3.57
N TRP A 84 4.00 5.07 -4.60
CA TRP A 84 3.34 3.81 -4.96
C TRP A 84 4.13 2.59 -4.48
N TRP A 85 3.45 1.45 -4.35
CA TRP A 85 4.09 0.18 -4.03
C TRP A 85 4.96 -0.32 -5.19
N LYS A 86 6.12 -0.90 -4.85
CA LYS A 86 7.15 -1.35 -5.81
C LYS A 86 6.64 -2.32 -6.88
N ASN A 87 5.62 -3.12 -6.57
CA ASN A 87 5.08 -4.17 -7.44
C ASN A 87 3.62 -3.95 -7.85
N PHE A 88 3.03 -2.79 -7.53
CA PHE A 88 1.63 -2.52 -7.87
C PHE A 88 1.57 -1.80 -9.21
N SER A 89 0.67 -2.23 -10.09
CA SER A 89 0.34 -1.43 -11.26
C SER A 89 -0.55 -0.24 -10.87
N VAL A 90 -0.79 0.68 -11.80
CA VAL A 90 -1.79 1.75 -11.59
C VAL A 90 -3.18 1.19 -11.29
N GLN A 91 -3.52 -0.02 -11.73
CA GLN A 91 -4.81 -0.62 -11.43
C GLN A 91 -4.91 -1.05 -9.96
N ASP A 92 -3.78 -1.44 -9.35
CA ASP A 92 -3.69 -1.93 -7.96
C ASP A 92 -3.47 -0.79 -6.95
N THR A 93 -3.05 0.39 -7.42
CA THR A 93 -2.89 1.59 -6.60
C THR A 93 -4.25 2.21 -6.26
N PRO A 94 -4.50 2.61 -4.99
CA PRO A 94 -5.74 3.28 -4.60
C PRO A 94 -6.02 4.56 -5.41
N GLU A 95 -7.29 4.88 -5.63
CA GLU A 95 -7.71 6.03 -6.43
C GLU A 95 -7.28 7.36 -5.78
N LEU A 96 -7.33 7.45 -4.45
CA LEU A 96 -6.85 8.63 -3.71
C LEU A 96 -5.38 8.92 -4.01
N VAL A 97 -4.51 7.89 -4.06
CA VAL A 97 -3.09 8.06 -4.37
C VAL A 97 -2.90 8.56 -5.81
N LYS A 98 -3.67 8.06 -6.78
CA LYS A 98 -3.62 8.54 -8.17
C LYS A 98 -4.04 10.01 -8.28
N GLN A 99 -5.11 10.37 -7.57
CA GLN A 99 -5.60 11.75 -7.52
C GLN A 99 -4.55 12.68 -6.89
N GLU A 100 -3.87 12.25 -5.83
CA GLU A 100 -2.79 13.02 -5.21
C GLU A 100 -1.59 13.19 -6.15
N ILE A 101 -1.18 12.14 -6.88
CA ILE A 101 -0.13 12.26 -7.91
C ILE A 101 -0.51 13.33 -8.94
N LEU A 102 -1.77 13.34 -9.41
CA LEU A 102 -2.27 14.39 -10.33
C LEU A 102 -2.32 15.77 -9.66
N HIS A 103 -2.74 15.82 -8.39
CA HIS A 103 -2.82 17.05 -7.60
C HIS A 103 -1.45 17.70 -7.37
N SER A 104 -0.37 16.92 -7.30
CA SER A 104 1.00 17.43 -7.12
C SER A 104 1.38 18.53 -8.13
N VAL A 105 0.90 18.41 -9.38
CA VAL A 105 1.11 19.40 -10.45
C VAL A 105 0.42 20.73 -10.12
N PHE A 106 -0.77 20.68 -9.51
CA PHE A 106 -1.54 21.86 -9.14
C PHE A 106 -0.90 22.68 -8.02
N LEU A 107 -0.17 22.02 -7.11
CA LEU A 107 0.52 22.71 -6.02
C LEU A 107 1.69 23.59 -6.52
N CYS A 108 2.12 23.37 -7.76
CA CYS A 108 3.16 24.09 -8.47
C CYS A 108 2.58 24.98 -9.58
N THR A 109 1.90 26.09 -9.27
CA THR A 109 1.39 27.03 -10.30
C THR A 109 2.51 27.86 -10.97
N PRO A 110 2.52 28.04 -12.31
CA PRO A 110 1.60 27.53 -13.33
C PRO A 110 1.78 26.04 -13.71
N GLY A 111 2.95 25.47 -13.43
CA GLY A 111 3.24 24.03 -13.47
C GLY A 111 4.66 23.76 -12.95
N PRO A 112 5.02 22.51 -12.65
CA PRO A 112 6.37 22.18 -12.21
C PRO A 112 7.39 22.32 -13.34
N HIS A 113 8.57 22.81 -13.00
CA HIS A 113 9.72 22.86 -13.91
C HIS A 113 10.38 21.48 -14.07
N ALA A 114 10.38 20.67 -13.01
CA ALA A 114 10.96 19.34 -13.03
C ALA A 114 10.19 18.34 -12.15
N PHE A 115 10.23 17.07 -12.57
CA PHE A 115 9.89 15.92 -11.74
C PHE A 115 11.19 15.21 -11.35
N LEU A 116 11.42 15.05 -10.06
CA LEU A 116 12.56 14.28 -9.56
C LEU A 116 12.06 12.89 -9.18
N LEU A 117 12.44 11.89 -9.97
CA LEU A 117 12.06 10.51 -9.75
C LEU A 117 13.07 9.83 -8.84
N ALA A 118 12.73 9.72 -7.56
CA ALA A 118 13.56 9.06 -6.56
C ALA A 118 13.57 7.53 -6.78
N ILE A 119 14.74 6.99 -7.06
CA ILE A 119 15.02 5.55 -7.19
C ILE A 119 16.02 5.16 -6.10
N ASP A 120 15.66 4.15 -5.34
CA ASP A 120 16.54 3.52 -4.37
C ASP A 120 17.36 2.41 -5.07
N VAL A 121 18.68 2.59 -5.05
CA VAL A 121 19.69 1.81 -5.77
C VAL A 121 20.03 0.50 -5.04
N ASP A 122 19.77 0.40 -3.74
CA ASP A 122 20.08 -0.79 -2.94
C ASP A 122 19.18 -1.98 -3.25
N SER A 123 18.20 -1.78 -4.12
CA SER A 123 17.28 -2.81 -4.56
C SER A 123 17.43 -3.07 -6.06
N SER A 124 17.47 -4.35 -6.47
CA SER A 124 17.47 -4.74 -7.88
C SER A 124 16.37 -4.00 -8.65
N PHE A 125 16.74 -3.09 -9.55
CA PHE A 125 15.78 -2.41 -10.42
C PHE A 125 15.44 -3.31 -11.62
N GLU A 126 14.47 -4.18 -11.43
CA GLU A 126 13.99 -5.15 -12.42
C GLU A 126 12.94 -4.55 -13.38
N GLU A 127 12.66 -5.29 -14.46
CA GLU A 127 11.67 -4.94 -15.48
C GLU A 127 10.26 -4.66 -14.92
N LYS A 128 9.86 -5.37 -13.84
CA LYS A 128 8.58 -5.12 -13.16
C LYS A 128 8.53 -3.73 -12.48
N HIS A 129 9.65 -3.26 -11.93
CA HIS A 129 9.75 -1.93 -11.32
C HIS A 129 9.70 -0.85 -12.39
N ARG A 130 10.35 -1.07 -13.54
CA ARG A 130 10.29 -0.18 -14.71
C ARG A 130 8.86 0.00 -15.20
N ARG A 131 8.12 -1.10 -15.41
CA ARG A 131 6.71 -1.06 -15.82
C ARG A 131 5.88 -0.26 -14.84
N THR A 132 6.09 -0.48 -13.55
CA THR A 132 5.41 0.24 -12.47
C THR A 132 5.68 1.75 -12.53
N VAL A 133 6.95 2.16 -12.64
CA VAL A 133 7.32 3.57 -12.80
C VAL A 133 6.67 4.15 -14.06
N GLU A 134 6.70 3.42 -15.18
CA GLU A 134 6.17 3.90 -16.45
C GLU A 134 4.68 4.23 -16.35
N VAL A 135 3.87 3.30 -15.84
CA VAL A 135 2.43 3.52 -15.73
C VAL A 135 2.07 4.65 -14.75
N HIS A 136 2.81 4.79 -13.64
CA HIS A 136 2.53 5.83 -12.64
C HIS A 136 2.90 7.23 -13.12
N LEU A 137 4.03 7.40 -13.82
CA LEU A 137 4.41 8.68 -14.40
C LEU A 137 3.44 9.08 -15.52
N GLU A 138 3.00 8.12 -16.34
CA GLU A 138 2.09 8.38 -17.45
C GLU A 138 0.66 8.74 -17.01
N LEU A 139 0.30 8.64 -15.71
CA LEU A 139 -0.89 9.28 -15.16
C LEU A 139 -0.91 10.79 -15.46
N LEU A 140 0.25 11.45 -15.37
CA LEU A 140 0.38 12.89 -15.60
C LEU A 140 0.31 13.22 -17.10
N SER A 141 1.03 12.44 -17.91
CA SER A 141 0.96 12.31 -19.37
C SER A 141 2.27 11.71 -19.88
N LYS A 142 2.30 11.25 -21.13
CA LYS A 142 3.57 10.87 -21.81
C LYS A 142 4.59 12.00 -21.93
N ARG A 143 4.17 13.27 -21.76
CA ARG A 143 5.09 14.42 -21.82
C ARG A 143 5.91 14.57 -20.54
N VAL A 144 5.51 13.95 -19.43
CA VAL A 144 6.20 14.05 -18.13
C VAL A 144 7.67 13.71 -18.25
N TRP A 145 8.02 12.71 -19.07
CA TRP A 145 9.38 12.25 -19.28
C TRP A 145 10.31 13.36 -19.77
N ARG A 146 9.80 14.37 -20.49
CA ARG A 146 10.59 15.52 -20.95
C ARG A 146 10.99 16.46 -19.82
N HIS A 147 10.36 16.35 -18.66
CA HIS A 147 10.62 17.16 -17.46
C HIS A 147 11.12 16.31 -16.28
N THR A 148 11.42 15.02 -16.49
CA THR A 148 11.88 14.11 -15.43
C THR A 148 13.40 14.00 -15.36
N ILE A 149 13.95 14.05 -14.15
CA ILE A 149 15.34 13.69 -13.82
C ILE A 149 15.29 12.50 -12.85
N VAL A 150 16.09 11.45 -13.12
CA VAL A 150 16.22 10.31 -12.19
C VAL A 150 17.12 10.72 -11.02
N LEU A 151 16.61 10.60 -9.81
CA LEU A 151 17.31 10.97 -8.58
C LEU A 151 17.68 9.71 -7.80
N PHE A 152 18.98 9.51 -7.56
CA PHE A 152 19.49 8.40 -6.76
C PHE A 152 19.79 8.87 -5.34
N ASN A 153 19.23 8.16 -4.35
CA ASN A 153 19.37 8.47 -2.94
C ASN A 153 20.23 7.37 -2.27
N TYR A 154 21.31 7.78 -1.58
CA TYR A 154 22.33 6.97 -0.84
C TYR A 154 23.60 6.42 -1.55
N GLY A 155 24.60 6.11 -0.71
CA GLY A 155 25.97 6.64 -0.77
C GLY A 155 27.07 5.81 -1.46
N ASP A 156 26.78 4.59 -1.92
CA ASP A 156 27.77 3.74 -2.60
C ASP A 156 27.99 4.12 -4.07
N TRP A 157 27.19 5.04 -4.61
CA TRP A 157 27.49 5.68 -5.88
C TRP A 157 28.60 6.73 -5.67
N THR A 158 29.84 6.28 -5.54
CA THR A 158 31.01 7.14 -5.37
C THR A 158 31.50 7.69 -6.71
N GLY A 159 31.37 9.02 -6.88
CA GLY A 159 32.27 9.87 -7.66
C GLY A 159 32.22 9.76 -9.20
N ASP A 160 31.82 10.83 -9.87
CA ASP A 160 32.16 11.17 -11.26
C ASP A 160 31.69 10.24 -12.41
N THR A 161 30.69 9.39 -12.18
CA THR A 161 30.50 8.17 -12.99
C THR A 161 29.16 8.01 -13.72
N THR A 162 28.41 9.08 -14.05
CA THR A 162 27.17 8.93 -14.85
C THR A 162 27.40 8.32 -16.24
N ASN A 163 28.57 8.54 -16.87
CA ASN A 163 28.86 8.02 -18.22
C ASN A 163 29.58 6.67 -18.24
N LYS A 164 30.43 6.36 -17.27
CA LYS A 164 31.19 5.08 -17.24
C LYS A 164 30.34 3.92 -16.73
N GLN A 165 29.41 4.17 -15.81
CA GLN A 165 28.53 3.14 -15.24
C GLN A 165 27.24 2.94 -16.04
N LEU A 166 26.89 3.85 -16.97
CA LEU A 166 25.80 3.61 -17.93
C LEU A 166 26.07 2.36 -18.79
N ALA A 167 27.35 2.07 -19.07
CA ALA A 167 27.79 0.85 -19.74
C ALA A 167 27.62 -0.40 -18.85
N ASP A 168 27.85 -0.28 -17.54
CA ASP A 168 27.71 -1.40 -16.58
C ASP A 168 26.24 -1.79 -16.35
N ILE A 169 25.31 -0.86 -16.55
CA ILE A 169 23.86 -1.12 -16.49
C ILE A 169 23.22 -1.26 -17.88
N GLU A 170 24.01 -1.28 -18.96
CA GLU A 170 23.50 -1.37 -20.32
C GLU A 170 22.63 -2.63 -20.50
N GLY A 171 21.47 -2.48 -21.16
CA GLY A 171 20.51 -3.57 -21.33
C GLY A 171 19.64 -3.87 -20.10
N THR A 172 19.83 -3.18 -18.97
CA THR A 172 18.97 -3.31 -17.78
C THR A 172 17.73 -2.43 -17.85
N ALA A 173 16.76 -2.72 -16.99
CA ALA A 173 15.56 -1.91 -16.82
C ALA A 173 15.88 -0.49 -16.30
N LEU A 174 16.98 -0.32 -15.55
CA LEU A 174 17.43 0.96 -15.04
C LEU A 174 18.03 1.83 -16.16
N HIS A 175 18.82 1.22 -17.05
CA HIS A 175 19.33 1.90 -18.24
C HIS A 175 18.20 2.42 -19.12
N TRP A 176 17.16 1.60 -19.35
CA TRP A 176 15.97 2.06 -20.06
C TRP A 176 15.35 3.31 -19.40
N LEU A 177 15.25 3.34 -18.06
CA LEU A 177 14.65 4.47 -17.35
C LEU A 177 15.46 5.76 -17.54
N VAL A 178 16.79 5.67 -17.44
CA VAL A 178 17.69 6.82 -17.63
C VAL A 178 17.64 7.31 -19.09
N GLU A 179 17.63 6.39 -20.07
CA GLU A 179 17.47 6.73 -21.49
C GLU A 179 16.10 7.35 -21.79
N LYS A 180 15.02 6.83 -21.19
CA LYS A 180 13.67 7.40 -21.30
C LYS A 180 13.62 8.83 -20.75
N CYS A 181 14.41 9.11 -19.71
CA CYS A 181 14.61 10.45 -19.19
C CYS A 181 15.68 11.25 -19.97
N GLY A 182 16.13 10.82 -21.15
CA GLY A 182 17.10 11.57 -21.96
C GLY A 182 18.47 11.70 -21.30
N ARG A 183 18.92 10.66 -20.59
CA ARG A 183 20.19 10.59 -19.85
C ARG A 183 20.32 11.61 -18.71
N ARG A 184 19.18 12.12 -18.20
CA ARG A 184 19.15 13.01 -17.03
C ARG A 184 19.07 12.19 -15.75
N SER A 185 20.18 12.15 -15.02
CA SER A 185 20.23 11.62 -13.66
C SER A 185 21.11 12.47 -12.74
N HIS A 186 20.84 12.36 -11.44
CA HIS A 186 21.57 13.06 -10.39
C HIS A 186 21.65 12.19 -9.14
N VAL A 187 22.76 12.27 -8.42
CA VAL A 187 23.00 11.53 -7.17
C VAL A 187 23.01 12.55 -6.04
N LEU A 188 22.19 12.32 -5.03
CA LEU A 188 22.05 13.23 -3.90
C LEU A 188 22.59 12.55 -2.63
N LYS A 189 23.61 13.17 -2.03
CA LYS A 189 24.25 12.76 -0.78
C LYS A 189 24.05 13.83 0.28
N ARG A 190 23.96 13.38 1.54
CA ARG A 190 23.81 14.29 2.67
C ARG A 190 25.12 15.06 2.90
N GLY A 191 25.01 16.38 3.12
CA GLY A 191 26.13 17.23 3.53
C GLY A 191 27.00 17.80 2.41
N ASP A 192 26.63 17.58 1.14
CA ASP A 192 27.33 18.15 0.00
C ASP A 192 26.48 19.21 -0.70
N ALA A 193 26.73 20.49 -0.37
CA ALA A 193 25.96 21.61 -0.89
C ALA A 193 26.16 21.82 -2.41
N THR A 194 27.29 21.39 -2.98
CA THR A 194 27.54 21.62 -4.42
C THR A 194 26.65 20.74 -5.30
N GLN A 195 26.22 19.58 -4.80
CA GLN A 195 25.30 18.69 -5.51
C GLN A 195 23.94 19.35 -5.75
N VAL A 196 23.44 20.12 -4.79
CA VAL A 196 22.18 20.85 -4.96
C VAL A 196 22.35 21.90 -6.06
N SER A 197 23.43 22.68 -6.04
CA SER A 197 23.72 23.65 -7.11
C SER A 197 23.77 22.99 -8.50
N GLU A 198 24.49 21.87 -8.63
CA GLU A 198 24.59 21.10 -9.88
C GLU A 198 23.23 20.53 -10.33
N LEU A 199 22.40 20.07 -9.40
CA LEU A 199 21.04 19.61 -9.71
C LEU A 199 20.20 20.76 -10.27
N LEU A 200 20.27 21.95 -9.66
CA LEU A 200 19.51 23.12 -10.11
C LEU A 200 19.98 23.59 -11.50
N GLU A 201 21.28 23.55 -11.79
CA GLU A 201 21.82 23.82 -13.13
C GLU A 201 21.32 22.79 -14.17
N LYS A 202 21.32 21.49 -13.84
CA LYS A 202 20.75 20.44 -14.70
C LYS A 202 19.26 20.66 -14.98
N ILE A 203 18.52 21.15 -14.00
CA ILE A 203 17.10 21.50 -14.16
C ILE A 203 16.95 22.69 -15.12
N GLU A 204 17.77 23.74 -14.98
CA GLU A 204 17.75 24.91 -15.86
C GLU A 204 18.09 24.54 -17.32
N GLU A 205 19.10 23.70 -17.53
CA GLU A 205 19.45 23.17 -18.86
C GLU A 205 18.27 22.38 -19.46
N MET A 206 17.66 21.50 -18.67
CA MET A 206 16.49 20.73 -19.06
C MET A 206 15.30 21.63 -19.43
N VAL A 207 15.05 22.69 -18.66
CA VAL A 207 13.97 23.64 -18.93
C VAL A 207 14.27 24.43 -20.21
N ALA A 208 15.52 24.85 -20.43
CA ALA A 208 15.95 25.50 -21.67
C ALA A 208 15.73 24.59 -22.89
N GLY A 209 16.08 23.30 -22.78
CA GLY A 209 15.80 22.28 -23.81
C GLY A 209 14.31 22.06 -24.08
N ASN A 210 13.44 22.37 -23.11
CA ASN A 210 11.99 22.39 -23.27
C ASN A 210 11.44 23.78 -23.63
N SER A 211 12.23 24.60 -24.33
CA SER A 211 11.84 25.94 -24.79
C SER A 211 11.52 26.92 -23.66
N GLY A 212 12.06 26.69 -22.46
CA GLY A 212 11.78 27.48 -21.26
C GLY A 212 10.42 27.19 -20.62
N CYS A 213 9.70 26.15 -21.06
CA CYS A 213 8.37 25.84 -20.58
C CYS A 213 8.39 24.88 -19.38
N HIS A 214 7.57 25.19 -18.37
CA HIS A 214 7.21 24.24 -17.32
C HIS A 214 6.32 23.12 -17.89
N PHE A 215 6.13 22.06 -17.11
CA PHE A 215 5.21 20.99 -17.47
C PHE A 215 3.76 21.47 -17.34
N GLU A 216 3.01 21.33 -18.43
CA GLU A 216 1.59 21.63 -18.49
C GLU A 216 0.81 20.32 -18.64
N ILE A 217 -0.08 20.07 -17.67
CA ILE A 217 -1.13 19.05 -17.80
C ILE A 217 -2.36 19.68 -18.47
N GLU A 218 -3.11 18.88 -19.22
CA GLU A 218 -4.35 19.36 -19.84
C GLU A 218 -5.31 19.90 -18.77
N SER A 219 -5.80 21.13 -18.97
CA SER A 219 -6.67 21.79 -17.98
C SER A 219 -7.97 21.02 -17.73
N SER A 220 -8.46 20.26 -18.71
CA SER A 220 -9.60 19.34 -18.58
C SER A 220 -9.35 18.24 -17.56
N VAL A 221 -8.19 17.56 -17.63
CA VAL A 221 -7.81 16.50 -16.69
C VAL A 221 -7.72 17.06 -15.27
N LEU A 222 -7.13 18.24 -15.12
CA LEU A 222 -7.00 18.89 -13.82
C LEU A 222 -8.35 19.30 -13.24
N GLN A 223 -9.24 19.84 -14.07
CA GLN A 223 -10.59 20.22 -13.65
C GLN A 223 -11.41 18.98 -13.25
N GLU A 224 -11.30 17.89 -14.00
CA GLU A 224 -11.97 16.62 -13.69
C GLU A 224 -11.53 16.07 -12.33
N VAL A 225 -10.22 16.07 -12.02
CA VAL A 225 -9.71 15.60 -10.72
C VAL A 225 -10.26 16.46 -9.56
N LYS A 226 -10.33 17.79 -9.74
CA LYS A 226 -10.87 18.68 -8.71
C LYS A 226 -12.36 18.46 -8.47
N GLU A 227 -13.15 18.41 -9.55
CA GLU A 227 -14.59 18.16 -9.47
C GLU A 227 -14.87 16.79 -8.86
N ARG A 228 -14.09 15.77 -9.24
CA ARG A 228 -14.17 14.43 -8.68
C ARG A 228 -13.89 14.43 -7.17
N ARG A 229 -12.83 15.09 -6.70
CA ARG A 229 -12.50 15.19 -5.27
C ARG A 229 -13.63 15.83 -4.45
N VAL A 230 -14.23 16.91 -4.97
CA VAL A 230 -15.37 17.59 -4.31
C VAL A 230 -16.59 16.66 -4.26
N ALA A 231 -16.94 16.03 -5.38
CA ALA A 231 -18.08 15.12 -5.45
C ALA A 231 -17.91 13.85 -4.59
N GLU A 232 -16.68 13.36 -4.42
CA GLU A 232 -16.35 12.26 -3.50
C GLU A 232 -16.50 12.68 -2.04
N GLU A 233 -16.04 13.87 -1.66
CA GLU A 233 -16.19 14.41 -0.29
C GLU A 233 -17.66 14.64 0.09
N GLU A 234 -18.46 15.17 -0.84
CA GLU A 234 -19.91 15.34 -0.66
C GLU A 234 -20.61 13.99 -0.45
N ARG A 235 -20.29 12.98 -1.27
CA ARG A 235 -20.83 11.62 -1.12
C ARG A 235 -20.35 10.95 0.16
N ALA A 236 -19.12 11.18 0.57
CA ALA A 236 -18.56 10.67 1.83
C ALA A 236 -19.35 11.22 3.03
N THR A 237 -19.60 12.53 3.02
CA THR A 237 -20.42 13.20 4.04
C THR A 237 -21.84 12.62 4.08
N GLN A 238 -22.47 12.40 2.93
CA GLN A 238 -23.79 11.77 2.85
C GLN A 238 -23.79 10.33 3.40
N ARG A 239 -22.76 9.54 3.10
CA ARG A 239 -22.60 8.18 3.62
C ARG A 239 -22.44 8.17 5.13
N LEU A 240 -21.63 9.06 5.68
CA LEU A 240 -21.45 9.21 7.13
C LEU A 240 -22.76 9.56 7.83
N MET A 241 -23.48 10.57 7.31
CA MET A 241 -24.79 10.97 7.83
C MET A 241 -25.80 9.82 7.78
N LYS A 242 -25.81 9.03 6.70
CA LYS A 242 -26.67 7.85 6.58
C LYS A 242 -26.38 6.81 7.66
N VAL A 243 -25.11 6.47 7.88
CA VAL A 243 -24.71 5.50 8.92
C VAL A 243 -25.06 6.00 10.33
N GLN A 244 -24.87 7.30 10.60
CA GLN A 244 -25.27 7.91 11.87
C GLN A 244 -26.78 7.87 12.08
N ASN A 245 -27.58 8.25 11.08
CA ASN A 245 -29.04 8.19 11.15
C ASN A 245 -29.55 6.76 11.36
N GLU A 246 -28.95 5.77 10.70
CA GLU A 246 -29.28 4.34 10.89
C GLU A 246 -28.96 3.90 12.33
N LYS A 247 -27.81 4.31 12.87
CA LYS A 247 -27.42 4.04 14.27
C LYS A 247 -28.39 4.67 15.27
N GLU A 248 -28.78 5.92 15.06
CA GLU A 248 -29.75 6.62 15.92
C GLU A 248 -31.15 5.99 15.87
N THR A 249 -31.61 5.64 14.66
CA THR A 249 -32.89 4.94 14.47
C THR A 249 -32.90 3.62 15.21
N LEU A 250 -31.81 2.84 15.12
CA LEU A 250 -31.68 1.58 15.84
C LEU A 250 -31.69 1.78 17.36
N ARG A 251 -30.93 2.76 17.87
CA ARG A 251 -30.92 3.11 19.29
C ARG A 251 -32.32 3.49 19.80
N ALA A 252 -33.10 4.23 19.01
CA ALA A 252 -34.47 4.58 19.34
C ALA A 252 -35.39 3.34 19.38
N LEU A 253 -35.26 2.41 18.42
CA LEU A 253 -36.02 1.15 18.40
C LEU A 253 -35.70 0.24 19.59
N LEU A 254 -34.48 0.32 20.10
CA LEU A 254 -34.03 -0.44 21.28
C LEU A 254 -34.29 0.31 22.60
N ASN A 255 -35.07 1.40 22.59
CA ASN A 255 -35.34 2.26 23.76
C ASN A 255 -34.07 2.78 24.47
N GLY A 256 -32.95 2.90 23.76
CA GLY A 256 -31.66 3.28 24.33
C GLY A 256 -30.97 2.18 25.14
N GLU A 257 -31.52 0.97 25.22
CA GLU A 257 -30.87 -0.17 25.88
C GLU A 257 -29.80 -0.78 24.97
N ALA A 258 -28.53 -0.55 25.30
CA ALA A 258 -27.42 -1.25 24.66
C ALA A 258 -27.48 -2.74 25.02
N ARG A 259 -27.58 -3.62 24.00
CA ARG A 259 -27.55 -5.08 24.21
C ARG A 259 -26.12 -5.52 24.48
N HIS A 260 -25.73 -5.48 25.75
CA HIS A 260 -24.44 -6.00 26.17
C HIS A 260 -24.44 -7.53 26.15
N LEU A 261 -23.72 -8.13 25.19
CA LEU A 261 -23.59 -9.57 25.08
C LEU A 261 -22.46 -10.09 25.99
N SER A 262 -22.76 -11.09 26.81
CA SER A 262 -21.74 -11.72 27.67
C SER A 262 -20.69 -12.50 26.88
N GLU A 263 -21.02 -12.93 25.65
CA GLU A 263 -20.11 -13.60 24.73
C GLU A 263 -20.31 -13.12 23.28
N LEU A 264 -19.21 -12.85 22.58
CA LEU A 264 -19.15 -12.56 21.15
C LEU A 264 -18.31 -13.63 20.42
N ARG A 265 -18.73 -13.98 19.20
CA ARG A 265 -18.17 -15.08 18.39
C ARG A 265 -18.00 -14.57 16.98
N ILE A 266 -16.75 -14.41 16.56
CA ILE A 266 -16.34 -13.69 15.38
C ILE A 266 -15.61 -14.65 14.45
N VAL A 267 -15.96 -14.67 13.18
CA VAL A 267 -15.19 -15.35 12.12
C VAL A 267 -14.58 -14.28 11.22
N MET A 268 -13.28 -14.38 10.93
CA MET A 268 -12.59 -13.40 10.10
C MET A 268 -12.32 -13.98 8.73
N LEU A 269 -12.86 -13.35 7.70
CA LEU A 269 -12.69 -13.73 6.30
C LEU A 269 -11.93 -12.63 5.56
N GLY A 270 -11.21 -12.98 4.50
CA GLY A 270 -10.47 -12.03 3.67
C GLY A 270 -9.31 -12.72 2.97
N TRP A 271 -8.73 -12.06 1.97
CA TRP A 271 -7.57 -12.62 1.28
C TRP A 271 -6.33 -12.74 2.21
N ALA A 272 -5.31 -13.44 1.74
CA ALA A 272 -4.07 -13.62 2.48
C ALA A 272 -3.39 -12.26 2.74
N MET A 273 -2.75 -12.12 3.90
CA MET A 273 -1.92 -10.96 4.27
C MET A 273 -2.62 -9.61 4.51
N VAL A 274 -3.97 -9.53 4.47
CA VAL A 274 -4.74 -8.30 4.83
C VAL A 274 -4.68 -7.89 6.31
N GLY A 275 -3.94 -8.62 7.14
CA GLY A 275 -3.88 -8.35 8.57
C GLY A 275 -5.06 -8.91 9.39
N LYS A 276 -5.63 -10.06 8.99
CA LYS A 276 -6.63 -10.77 9.81
C LYS A 276 -6.10 -11.10 11.20
N SER A 277 -4.94 -11.74 11.28
CA SER A 277 -4.32 -12.15 12.55
C SER A 277 -3.93 -10.94 13.41
N SER A 278 -3.42 -9.87 12.79
CA SER A 278 -3.11 -8.60 13.47
C SER A 278 -4.37 -7.98 14.05
N THR A 279 -5.45 -7.93 13.27
CA THR A 279 -6.75 -7.44 13.73
C THR A 279 -7.32 -8.29 14.88
N ALA A 280 -7.21 -9.62 14.81
CA ALA A 280 -7.60 -10.50 15.91
C ALA A 280 -6.83 -10.20 17.20
N ASN A 281 -5.53 -9.88 17.09
CA ASN A 281 -4.69 -9.49 18.21
C ASN A 281 -5.08 -8.13 18.79
N THR A 282 -5.39 -7.16 17.92
CA THR A 282 -5.88 -5.83 18.34
C THR A 282 -7.19 -5.97 19.11
N ILE A 283 -8.17 -6.74 18.60
CA ILE A 283 -9.45 -6.96 19.27
C ILE A 283 -9.26 -7.65 20.63
N LEU A 284 -8.38 -8.65 20.73
CA LEU A 284 -8.16 -9.39 21.98
C LEU A 284 -7.15 -8.72 22.93
N GLY A 285 -6.54 -7.61 22.56
CA GLY A 285 -5.50 -6.94 23.34
C GLY A 285 -4.22 -7.77 23.52
N THR A 286 -3.93 -8.73 22.62
CA THR A 286 -2.76 -9.61 22.72
C THR A 286 -1.60 -9.11 21.85
N VAL A 287 -0.36 -9.42 22.24
CA VAL A 287 0.87 -9.04 21.49
C VAL A 287 1.48 -10.22 20.73
N LYS A 288 0.75 -11.35 20.60
CA LYS A 288 1.28 -12.54 19.93
C LYS A 288 1.28 -12.34 18.41
N VAL A 289 2.38 -11.85 17.86
CA VAL A 289 2.63 -11.82 16.42
C VAL A 289 2.86 -13.26 15.97
N ASP A 290 1.87 -13.84 15.30
CA ASP A 290 2.09 -15.04 14.51
C ASP A 290 2.36 -14.54 13.09
N GLU A 291 3.65 -14.52 12.71
CA GLU A 291 4.11 -14.02 11.41
C GLU A 291 3.82 -15.04 10.28
N SER A 292 3.37 -16.24 10.64
CA SER A 292 3.10 -17.29 9.67
C SER A 292 1.72 -17.14 9.03
N ARG A 293 1.62 -17.42 7.73
CA ARG A 293 0.33 -17.44 7.03
C ARG A 293 -0.57 -18.49 7.67
N THR A 294 -1.74 -18.06 8.15
CA THR A 294 -2.81 -18.94 8.66
C THR A 294 -3.18 -20.01 7.63
N ALA A 295 -2.62 -21.21 7.76
CA ALA A 295 -2.91 -22.35 6.88
C ALA A 295 -4.13 -23.15 7.35
N ILE A 296 -4.41 -23.09 8.65
CA ILE A 296 -5.56 -23.70 9.32
C ILE A 296 -6.30 -22.66 10.16
N CYS A 297 -7.60 -22.83 10.38
CA CYS A 297 -8.38 -21.96 11.25
C CYS A 297 -7.83 -21.99 12.68
N VAL A 298 -7.54 -20.80 13.21
CA VAL A 298 -7.03 -20.63 14.57
C VAL A 298 -8.11 -19.97 15.42
N LYS A 299 -8.64 -20.74 16.38
CA LYS A 299 -9.54 -20.22 17.41
C LYS A 299 -8.74 -19.54 18.52
N ARG A 300 -9.02 -18.27 18.77
CA ARG A 300 -8.49 -17.45 19.85
C ARG A 300 -9.64 -16.98 20.74
N GLN A 301 -9.39 -16.82 22.03
CA GLN A 301 -10.39 -16.31 22.96
C GLN A 301 -9.74 -15.45 24.04
N GLY A 302 -10.46 -14.43 24.49
CA GLY A 302 -10.01 -13.50 25.53
C GLY A 302 -11.19 -12.79 26.19
N LYS A 303 -10.90 -12.05 27.26
CA LYS A 303 -11.89 -11.19 27.91
C LYS A 303 -11.60 -9.74 27.51
N VAL A 304 -12.58 -9.09 26.90
CA VAL A 304 -12.48 -7.70 26.41
C VAL A 304 -13.66 -6.94 26.98
N GLU A 305 -13.42 -5.86 27.71
CA GLU A 305 -14.47 -5.04 28.35
C GLU A 305 -15.53 -5.85 29.14
N GLY A 306 -15.10 -6.87 29.89
CA GLY A 306 -16.02 -7.71 30.64
C GLY A 306 -16.65 -8.86 29.85
N ARG A 307 -16.54 -8.87 28.52
CA ARG A 307 -17.17 -9.82 27.59
C ARG A 307 -16.21 -10.94 27.21
N ARG A 308 -16.71 -12.16 27.01
CA ARG A 308 -15.94 -13.25 26.41
C ARG A 308 -15.93 -13.08 24.90
N VAL A 309 -14.79 -12.82 24.30
CA VAL A 309 -14.66 -12.68 22.83
C VAL A 309 -13.94 -13.91 22.28
N ILE A 310 -14.58 -14.60 21.36
CA ILE A 310 -14.03 -15.72 20.59
C ILE A 310 -13.84 -15.25 19.16
N ILE A 311 -12.62 -15.40 18.64
CA ILE A 311 -12.27 -15.05 17.26
C ILE A 311 -11.72 -16.29 16.57
N VAL A 312 -12.23 -16.59 15.38
CA VAL A 312 -11.67 -17.60 14.49
C VAL A 312 -11.02 -16.88 13.32
N ASP A 313 -9.69 -16.92 13.30
CA ASP A 313 -8.88 -16.49 12.17
C ASP A 313 -8.87 -17.60 11.13
N THR A 314 -9.36 -17.32 9.92
CA THR A 314 -9.42 -18.33 8.84
C THR A 314 -8.22 -18.21 7.90
N PRO A 315 -7.90 -19.28 7.14
CA PRO A 315 -6.99 -19.14 6.02
C PRO A 315 -7.46 -18.07 5.04
N GLY A 316 -6.51 -17.33 4.47
CA GLY A 316 -6.78 -16.36 3.42
C GLY A 316 -6.74 -17.01 2.04
N TRP A 317 -7.69 -16.66 1.19
CA TRP A 317 -7.62 -16.94 -0.25
C TRP A 317 -6.70 -15.94 -0.95
N TRP A 318 -6.35 -16.19 -2.21
CA TRP A 318 -5.57 -15.23 -2.99
C TRP A 318 -6.49 -14.19 -3.62
N VAL A 319 -6.04 -12.93 -3.64
CA VAL A 319 -6.84 -11.78 -4.10
C VAL A 319 -7.46 -11.96 -5.49
N CYS A 320 -6.72 -12.63 -6.39
CA CYS A 320 -7.13 -12.90 -7.76
C CYS A 320 -7.71 -14.31 -8.00
N HIS A 321 -7.85 -15.15 -6.97
CA HIS A 321 -8.35 -16.51 -7.13
C HIS A 321 -9.85 -16.56 -6.88
N SER A 322 -10.59 -17.11 -7.83
CA SER A 322 -11.98 -17.47 -7.59
C SER A 322 -12.07 -18.59 -6.56
N VAL A 323 -13.29 -18.90 -6.13
CA VAL A 323 -13.52 -20.07 -5.29
C VAL A 323 -13.14 -21.38 -6.02
N GLN A 324 -13.18 -21.41 -7.35
CA GLN A 324 -12.82 -22.59 -8.15
C GLN A 324 -11.31 -22.81 -8.20
N ASP A 325 -10.54 -21.72 -8.23
CA ASP A 325 -9.06 -21.74 -8.24
C ASP A 325 -8.48 -21.92 -6.83
N THR A 326 -9.31 -21.74 -5.80
CA THR A 326 -8.91 -21.92 -4.41
C THR A 326 -8.91 -23.41 -4.06
N ALA A 327 -7.75 -23.90 -3.59
CA ALA A 327 -7.56 -25.29 -3.23
C ALA A 327 -8.67 -25.80 -2.30
N GLN A 328 -9.20 -27.00 -2.59
CA GLN A 328 -10.33 -27.58 -1.87
C GLN A 328 -10.11 -27.62 -0.34
N LEU A 329 -8.88 -27.92 0.08
CA LEU A 329 -8.49 -27.93 1.50
C LEU A 329 -8.67 -26.56 2.17
N VAL A 330 -8.29 -25.48 1.49
CA VAL A 330 -8.47 -24.10 1.99
C VAL A 330 -9.95 -23.78 2.13
N ARG A 331 -10.77 -24.16 1.13
CA ARG A 331 -12.23 -23.96 1.16
C ARG A 331 -12.89 -24.72 2.31
N GLN A 332 -12.49 -25.98 2.51
CA GLN A 332 -12.99 -26.81 3.60
C GLN A 332 -12.63 -26.22 4.96
N GLU A 333 -11.41 -25.70 5.10
CA GLU A 333 -10.98 -25.06 6.33
C GLU A 333 -11.71 -23.75 6.61
N ILE A 334 -11.93 -22.92 5.59
CA ILE A 334 -12.79 -21.73 5.70
C ILE A 334 -14.18 -22.14 6.22
N LEU A 335 -14.81 -23.17 5.65
CA LEU A 335 -16.11 -23.65 6.10
C LEU A 335 -16.08 -24.20 7.54
N ARG A 336 -14.99 -24.87 7.92
CA ARG A 336 -14.77 -25.42 9.28
C ARG A 336 -14.77 -24.33 10.36
N SER A 337 -14.52 -23.07 10.01
CA SER A 337 -14.57 -21.95 10.96
C SER A 337 -15.86 -21.88 11.77
N THR A 338 -17.01 -22.23 11.17
CA THR A 338 -18.32 -22.21 11.84
C THR A 338 -18.43 -23.25 12.96
N SER A 339 -17.82 -24.43 12.80
CA SER A 339 -17.84 -25.49 13.83
C SER A 339 -16.97 -25.13 15.04
N LEU A 340 -16.04 -24.19 14.90
CA LEU A 340 -15.22 -23.67 15.99
C LEU A 340 -15.95 -22.63 16.86
N CYS A 341 -17.10 -22.15 16.39
CA CYS A 341 -17.92 -21.08 16.98
C CYS A 341 -19.33 -21.57 17.39
N PHE A 342 -19.47 -22.63 18.18
CA PHE A 342 -20.77 -23.11 18.65
C PHE A 342 -21.55 -22.05 19.49
N PRO A 343 -22.88 -21.89 19.35
CA PRO A 343 -23.80 -22.55 18.39
C PRO A 343 -23.75 -22.02 16.95
N GLY A 344 -23.06 -20.90 16.73
CA GLY A 344 -22.80 -20.29 15.44
C GLY A 344 -22.12 -18.92 15.63
N PRO A 345 -21.42 -18.37 14.62
CA PRO A 345 -20.86 -17.03 14.72
C PRO A 345 -21.95 -15.96 14.87
N HIS A 346 -21.62 -14.89 15.58
CA HIS A 346 -22.44 -13.68 15.65
C HIS A 346 -22.18 -12.78 14.44
N VAL A 347 -20.93 -12.72 13.99
CA VAL A 347 -20.47 -11.85 12.89
C VAL A 347 -19.38 -12.52 12.07
N PHE A 348 -19.40 -12.24 10.77
CA PHE A 348 -18.29 -12.44 9.84
C PHE A 348 -17.64 -11.09 9.57
N LEU A 349 -16.39 -10.91 9.99
CA LEU A 349 -15.61 -9.71 9.65
C LEU A 349 -14.93 -9.95 8.31
N LEU A 350 -15.29 -9.18 7.30
CA LEU A 350 -14.64 -9.16 5.99
C LEU A 350 -13.47 -8.17 6.06
N VAL A 351 -12.27 -8.68 6.24
CA VAL A 351 -11.05 -7.88 6.45
C VAL A 351 -10.44 -7.49 5.11
N MET A 352 -10.18 -6.20 4.93
CA MET A 352 -9.58 -5.61 3.73
C MET A 352 -8.55 -4.56 4.12
N ASP A 353 -7.44 -4.46 3.40
CA ASP A 353 -6.50 -3.37 3.57
C ASP A 353 -6.90 -2.14 2.71
N THR A 354 -6.60 -0.94 3.18
CA THR A 354 -6.82 0.31 2.43
C THR A 354 -5.65 0.66 1.51
N GLY A 355 -4.58 -0.13 1.51
CA GLY A 355 -3.35 0.09 0.75
C GLY A 355 -3.40 -0.41 -0.70
N MET A 356 -4.42 -1.20 -1.05
CA MET A 356 -4.67 -1.75 -2.38
C MET A 356 -6.02 -1.26 -2.92
N SER A 357 -6.09 -1.06 -4.24
CA SER A 357 -7.36 -0.73 -4.90
C SER A 357 -8.38 -1.87 -4.83
N PHE A 358 -9.66 -1.51 -4.87
CA PHE A 358 -10.74 -2.48 -4.86
C PHE A 358 -11.43 -2.61 -6.21
N THR A 359 -11.04 -3.63 -6.99
CA THR A 359 -11.54 -3.84 -8.35
C THR A 359 -12.80 -4.72 -8.40
N GLU A 360 -13.45 -4.75 -9.56
CA GLU A 360 -14.57 -5.67 -9.84
C GLU A 360 -14.18 -7.15 -9.69
N THR A 361 -12.92 -7.49 -9.99
CA THR A 361 -12.38 -8.84 -9.76
C THR A 361 -12.35 -9.15 -8.27
N HIS A 362 -11.88 -8.22 -7.42
CA HIS A 362 -11.86 -8.38 -5.96
C HIS A 362 -13.28 -8.55 -5.41
N ARG A 363 -14.25 -7.75 -5.91
CA ARG A 363 -15.67 -7.87 -5.57
C ARG A 363 -16.21 -9.27 -5.83
N ARG A 364 -15.96 -9.83 -7.02
CA ARG A 364 -16.40 -11.18 -7.38
C ARG A 364 -15.76 -12.23 -6.48
N THR A 365 -14.45 -12.13 -6.25
CA THR A 365 -13.71 -13.05 -5.39
C THR A 365 -14.26 -13.06 -3.97
N ILE A 366 -14.45 -11.90 -3.33
CA ILE A 366 -15.03 -11.81 -1.98
C ILE A 366 -16.44 -12.38 -1.98
N MET A 367 -17.25 -12.07 -3.00
CA MET A 367 -18.62 -12.56 -3.08
C MET A 367 -18.68 -14.07 -3.08
N GLU A 368 -17.92 -14.72 -3.96
CA GLU A 368 -17.89 -16.17 -4.06
C GLU A 368 -17.42 -16.82 -2.76
N HIS A 369 -16.37 -16.29 -2.13
CA HIS A 369 -15.81 -16.83 -0.88
C HIS A 369 -16.73 -16.65 0.31
N ALA A 370 -17.36 -15.48 0.46
CA ALA A 370 -18.35 -15.25 1.52
C ALA A 370 -19.57 -16.17 1.32
N GLU A 371 -20.04 -16.34 0.09
CA GLU A 371 -21.20 -17.18 -0.22
C GLU A 371 -20.93 -18.69 -0.15
N LEU A 372 -19.71 -19.12 0.19
CA LEU A 372 -19.47 -20.49 0.69
C LEU A 372 -20.36 -20.78 1.91
N PHE A 373 -20.65 -19.78 2.72
CA PHE A 373 -21.56 -19.86 3.87
C PHE A 373 -23.03 -19.65 3.51
N GLY A 374 -23.35 -19.48 2.23
CA GLY A 374 -24.69 -19.14 1.75
C GLY A 374 -24.98 -17.63 1.78
N LYS A 375 -26.10 -17.23 1.17
CA LYS A 375 -26.45 -15.81 0.98
C LYS A 375 -26.80 -15.07 2.28
N ASP A 376 -27.13 -15.80 3.34
CA ASP A 376 -27.46 -15.23 4.64
C ASP A 376 -26.23 -14.66 5.36
N VAL A 377 -25.01 -15.04 4.95
CA VAL A 377 -23.76 -14.50 5.51
C VAL A 377 -23.74 -12.97 5.51
N TRP A 378 -24.32 -12.35 4.49
CA TRP A 378 -24.35 -10.90 4.31
C TRP A 378 -25.20 -10.19 5.37
N ARG A 379 -26.15 -10.88 6.02
CA ARG A 379 -26.88 -10.33 7.17
C ARG A 379 -26.01 -10.26 8.42
N HIS A 380 -24.94 -11.05 8.46
CA HIS A 380 -23.98 -11.16 9.55
C HIS A 380 -22.60 -10.60 9.19
N ALA A 381 -22.45 -9.95 8.04
CA ALA A 381 -21.16 -9.46 7.55
C ALA A 381 -20.94 -7.99 7.91
N LEU A 382 -19.75 -7.68 8.43
CA LEU A 382 -19.25 -6.32 8.65
C LEU A 382 -17.88 -6.20 8.00
N VAL A 383 -17.63 -5.12 7.27
CA VAL A 383 -16.34 -4.88 6.61
C VAL A 383 -15.37 -4.21 7.58
N VAL A 384 -14.17 -4.77 7.74
CA VAL A 384 -13.13 -4.20 8.59
C VAL A 384 -11.97 -3.76 7.71
N PHE A 385 -11.73 -2.47 7.68
CA PHE A 385 -10.58 -1.87 7.02
C PHE A 385 -9.38 -1.89 7.95
N THR A 386 -8.30 -2.49 7.49
CA THR A 386 -7.00 -2.50 8.14
C THR A 386 -6.07 -1.53 7.43
N TRP A 387 -4.90 -1.28 8.04
CA TRP A 387 -3.86 -0.45 7.44
C TRP A 387 -4.37 0.98 7.26
N ALA A 388 -5.16 1.46 8.20
CA ALA A 388 -5.82 2.75 8.14
C ALA A 388 -4.85 3.95 8.05
N GLU A 389 -3.58 3.76 8.42
CA GLU A 389 -2.51 4.74 8.16
C GLU A 389 -2.35 5.07 6.67
N TRP A 390 -2.82 4.19 5.77
CA TRP A 390 -2.85 4.40 4.32
C TRP A 390 -4.02 5.26 3.84
N LEU A 391 -4.91 5.69 4.73
CA LEU A 391 -5.91 6.70 4.41
C LEU A 391 -5.33 8.12 4.47
N GLY A 392 -4.18 8.31 5.14
CA GLY A 392 -3.60 9.64 5.35
C GLY A 392 -4.57 10.54 6.13
N GLY A 393 -4.83 11.74 5.61
CA GLY A 393 -5.83 12.67 6.16
C GLY A 393 -7.26 12.42 5.68
N SER A 394 -7.50 11.43 4.82
CA SER A 394 -8.81 11.13 4.26
C SER A 394 -9.66 10.24 5.17
N THR A 395 -10.97 10.44 5.15
CA THR A 395 -11.92 9.57 5.85
C THR A 395 -12.10 8.24 5.14
N ILE A 396 -12.53 7.21 5.87
CA ILE A 396 -12.85 5.92 5.25
C ILE A 396 -14.04 6.04 4.28
N GLU A 397 -14.99 6.92 4.57
CA GLU A 397 -16.12 7.19 3.68
C GLU A 397 -15.66 7.76 2.35
N ARG A 398 -14.67 8.67 2.37
CA ARG A 398 -14.08 9.20 1.14
C ARG A 398 -13.35 8.13 0.36
N HIS A 399 -12.58 7.26 1.03
CA HIS A 399 -11.94 6.12 0.38
C HIS A 399 -12.96 5.18 -0.29
N ILE A 400 -14.06 4.85 0.40
CA ILE A 400 -15.16 4.05 -0.17
C ILE A 400 -15.76 4.73 -1.41
N GLU A 401 -15.95 6.05 -1.37
CA GLU A 401 -16.54 6.81 -2.46
C GLU A 401 -15.61 7.00 -3.67
N SER A 402 -14.28 7.03 -3.43
CA SER A 402 -13.25 7.20 -4.47
C SER A 402 -12.87 5.89 -5.18
N GLU A 403 -12.82 4.76 -4.45
CA GLU A 403 -12.46 3.45 -5.03
C GLU A 403 -13.50 2.93 -6.04
N GLY A 404 -14.69 3.52 -6.02
CA GLY A 404 -15.72 3.32 -7.02
C GLY A 404 -16.72 2.20 -6.70
N LYS A 405 -17.52 1.84 -7.70
CA LYS A 405 -18.76 1.06 -7.53
C LYS A 405 -18.54 -0.32 -6.93
N ALA A 406 -17.37 -0.93 -7.14
CA ALA A 406 -17.10 -2.27 -6.63
C ALA A 406 -17.02 -2.30 -5.10
N LEU A 407 -16.30 -1.35 -4.49
CA LEU A 407 -16.20 -1.23 -3.03
C LEU A 407 -17.51 -0.74 -2.44
N GLN A 408 -18.14 0.28 -3.05
CA GLN A 408 -19.45 0.77 -2.63
C GLN A 408 -20.49 -0.34 -2.57
N TRP A 409 -20.53 -1.20 -3.60
CA TRP A 409 -21.41 -2.37 -3.62
C TRP A 409 -21.17 -3.30 -2.44
N LEU A 410 -19.91 -3.57 -2.08
CA LEU A 410 -19.59 -4.45 -0.95
C LEU A 410 -20.06 -3.86 0.38
N ILE A 411 -19.84 -2.56 0.57
CA ILE A 411 -20.30 -1.84 1.77
C ILE A 411 -21.83 -1.83 1.86
N GLU A 412 -22.52 -1.55 0.75
CA GLU A 412 -23.98 -1.58 0.68
C GLU A 412 -24.54 -3.00 0.87
N ARG A 413 -23.85 -4.03 0.34
CA ARG A 413 -24.21 -5.43 0.53
C ARG A 413 -24.14 -5.84 2.00
N CYS A 414 -23.24 -5.22 2.75
CA CYS A 414 -23.11 -5.35 4.21
C CYS A 414 -23.97 -4.35 4.98
N ALA A 415 -24.99 -3.73 4.35
CA ALA A 415 -25.88 -2.74 4.95
C ALA A 415 -25.15 -1.55 5.59
N ASN A 416 -24.12 -1.03 4.92
CA ASN A 416 -23.27 0.07 5.39
C ASN A 416 -22.56 -0.20 6.72
N ARG A 417 -22.38 -1.47 7.10
CA ARG A 417 -21.61 -1.85 8.28
C ARG A 417 -20.14 -1.99 7.91
N TYR A 418 -19.36 -1.00 8.31
CA TYR A 418 -17.90 -1.02 8.22
C TYR A 418 -17.27 -0.42 9.46
N HIS A 419 -16.01 -0.75 9.69
CA HIS A 419 -15.19 -0.24 10.78
C HIS A 419 -13.72 -0.20 10.36
N VAL A 420 -12.94 0.66 10.99
CA VAL A 420 -11.54 0.91 10.67
C VAL A 420 -10.70 0.54 11.89
N ILE A 421 -9.65 -0.24 11.69
CA ILE A 421 -8.73 -0.65 12.75
C ILE A 421 -7.32 -0.16 12.45
N HIS A 422 -6.77 0.59 13.40
CA HIS A 422 -5.37 0.99 13.42
C HIS A 422 -4.58 -0.07 14.19
N ASN A 423 -3.85 -0.92 13.46
CA ASN A 423 -3.11 -2.02 14.08
C ASN A 423 -1.81 -1.56 14.76
N GLU A 424 -1.20 -0.48 14.28
CA GLU A 424 0.02 0.12 14.83
C GLU A 424 -0.27 1.06 16.01
N ASP A 425 -1.42 1.75 15.97
CA ASP A 425 -1.90 2.59 17.06
C ASP A 425 -3.16 1.98 17.70
N ARG A 426 -2.96 1.30 18.83
CA ARG A 426 -4.05 0.67 19.59
C ARG A 426 -4.91 1.70 20.34
N GLY A 427 -4.46 2.94 20.47
CA GLY A 427 -5.15 4.00 21.19
C GLY A 427 -5.50 3.61 22.64
N ASP A 428 -6.63 4.11 23.10
CA ASP A 428 -7.23 3.83 24.42
C ASP A 428 -8.14 2.58 24.43
N GLY A 429 -8.24 1.86 23.32
CA GLY A 429 -9.15 0.74 23.13
C GLY A 429 -10.52 1.09 22.56
N SER A 430 -10.85 2.38 22.39
CA SER A 430 -12.15 2.85 21.85
C SER A 430 -12.52 2.26 20.50
N GLN A 431 -11.54 2.08 19.59
CA GLN A 431 -11.77 1.43 18.30
C GLN A 431 -12.37 0.02 18.47
N VAL A 432 -11.87 -0.76 19.43
CA VAL A 432 -12.38 -2.11 19.71
C VAL A 432 -13.77 -2.02 20.33
N THR A 433 -13.97 -1.12 21.30
CA THR A 433 -15.27 -0.87 21.91
C THR A 433 -16.34 -0.57 20.86
N GLU A 434 -16.07 0.36 19.94
CA GLU A 434 -16.97 0.73 18.86
C GLU A 434 -17.26 -0.42 17.89
N LEU A 435 -16.25 -1.24 17.58
CA LEU A 435 -16.46 -2.45 16.78
C LEU A 435 -17.41 -3.42 17.46
N LEU A 436 -17.21 -3.70 18.76
CA LEU A 436 -18.05 -4.63 19.50
C LEU A 436 -19.49 -4.10 19.64
N GLU A 437 -19.67 -2.80 19.84
CA GLU A 437 -21.00 -2.15 19.79
C GLU A 437 -21.68 -2.35 18.43
N LYS A 438 -20.96 -2.13 17.31
CA LYS A 438 -21.51 -2.37 15.96
C LYS A 438 -21.91 -3.83 15.75
N VAL A 439 -21.17 -4.77 16.34
CA VAL A 439 -21.51 -6.20 16.31
C VAL A 439 -22.76 -6.48 17.14
N GLU A 440 -22.89 -5.91 18.32
CA GLU A 440 -24.07 -6.05 19.19
C GLU A 440 -25.33 -5.47 18.54
N ASP A 441 -25.24 -4.28 17.97
CA ASP A 441 -26.29 -3.62 17.18
C ASP A 441 -26.74 -4.54 16.02
N MET A 442 -25.79 -5.17 15.33
CA MET A 442 -26.08 -6.10 14.26
C MET A 442 -26.79 -7.37 14.74
N VAL A 443 -26.35 -7.94 15.87
CA VAL A 443 -26.97 -9.13 16.47
C VAL A 443 -28.35 -8.79 17.05
N ALA A 444 -28.58 -7.55 17.46
CA ALA A 444 -29.88 -7.15 17.97
C ALA A 444 -31.00 -7.32 16.93
N LEU A 445 -30.66 -7.14 15.66
CA LEU A 445 -31.54 -7.24 14.50
C LEU A 445 -31.54 -8.61 13.82
N ASN A 446 -30.63 -9.53 14.18
CA ASN A 446 -30.49 -10.82 13.53
C ASN A 446 -30.38 -11.98 14.54
N SER A 447 -31.04 -13.11 14.27
CA SER A 447 -30.81 -14.35 15.01
C SER A 447 -29.40 -14.88 14.78
N VAL A 448 -28.87 -15.73 15.67
CA VAL A 448 -27.54 -16.37 15.49
C VAL A 448 -27.43 -17.04 14.11
N PHE A 449 -26.25 -16.94 13.48
CA PHE A 449 -26.03 -17.55 12.16
C PHE A 449 -25.94 -19.07 12.27
N HIS A 450 -26.68 -19.77 11.40
CA HIS A 450 -26.61 -21.22 11.25
C HIS A 450 -26.27 -21.60 9.81
N LEU A 451 -25.18 -22.33 9.63
CA LEU A 451 -24.81 -22.85 8.32
C LEU A 451 -25.73 -24.01 7.96
N HIS A 452 -26.65 -23.80 7.02
CA HIS A 452 -27.52 -24.86 6.53
C HIS A 452 -26.71 -25.78 5.61
N GLY A 453 -26.64 -27.07 5.95
CA GLY A 453 -25.99 -28.07 5.10
C GLY A 453 -26.63 -28.07 3.70
N ARG A 454 -25.80 -28.07 2.66
CA ARG A 454 -26.27 -28.14 1.27
C ARG A 454 -26.77 -29.56 0.98
N GLY A 455 -27.98 -29.87 1.43
CA GLY A 455 -28.69 -31.14 1.24
C GLY A 455 -30.18 -30.93 1.50
N GLY A 456 -31.02 -31.39 0.58
CA GLY A 456 -32.43 -31.01 0.51
C GLY A 456 -33.30 -31.39 1.71
N SER A 457 -34.37 -30.60 1.84
CA SER A 457 -35.71 -30.92 2.38
C SER A 457 -35.87 -31.29 3.87
N GLN A 458 -36.70 -30.44 4.48
CA GLN A 458 -37.66 -30.65 5.57
C GLN A 458 -37.18 -30.69 7.03
N GLU A 459 -37.87 -29.82 7.78
CA GLU A 459 -37.96 -29.73 9.22
C GLU A 459 -38.25 -31.09 9.85
N GLU A 460 -37.62 -31.38 10.99
CA GLU A 460 -38.31 -31.97 12.13
C GLU A 460 -37.51 -31.72 13.41
N SER A 461 -38.19 -31.10 14.37
CA SER A 461 -37.81 -31.02 15.77
C SER A 461 -37.56 -32.40 16.36
N THR A 462 -36.46 -32.61 17.09
CA THR A 462 -36.46 -33.39 18.34
C THR A 462 -35.13 -33.20 19.06
N GLY A 463 -35.22 -32.99 20.38
CA GLY A 463 -34.07 -33.04 21.27
C GLY A 463 -33.56 -34.48 21.45
N LEU A 464 -32.36 -34.57 22.03
CA LEU A 464 -31.59 -35.76 22.40
C LEU A 464 -30.71 -36.36 21.28
N LYS A 465 -29.42 -35.96 21.30
CA LYS A 465 -28.26 -36.86 21.43
C LYS A 465 -26.95 -36.07 21.33
N GLU A 466 -26.53 -35.53 22.48
CA GLU A 466 -25.29 -34.75 22.64
C GLU A 466 -24.04 -35.62 22.88
N THR A 467 -24.08 -36.92 22.55
CA THR A 467 -23.00 -37.87 22.91
C THR A 467 -22.56 -38.83 21.82
N GLU A 468 -23.04 -38.73 20.58
CA GLU A 468 -22.63 -39.66 19.49
C GLU A 468 -21.83 -39.00 18.34
N LEU A 469 -21.60 -37.67 18.34
CA LEU A 469 -20.79 -36.99 17.31
C LEU A 469 -19.27 -36.93 17.58
N LYS A 470 -18.75 -37.78 18.48
CA LYS A 470 -17.32 -37.86 18.80
C LYS A 470 -16.60 -39.09 18.24
N GLN A 471 -17.27 -40.03 17.57
CA GLN A 471 -16.64 -41.31 17.16
C GLN A 471 -16.94 -41.78 15.72
N GLN A 472 -17.47 -40.94 14.82
CA GLN A 472 -17.74 -41.36 13.43
C GLN A 472 -17.19 -40.43 12.33
N THR A 473 -16.08 -39.75 12.59
CA THR A 473 -15.23 -39.13 11.54
C THR A 473 -13.77 -39.53 11.67
N GLU A 474 -13.51 -40.76 12.11
CA GLU A 474 -12.21 -41.42 11.93
C GLU A 474 -12.35 -42.42 10.77
N GLY A 475 -12.30 -41.87 9.55
CA GLY A 475 -12.27 -42.59 8.29
C GLY A 475 -11.28 -41.91 7.35
N GLU A 476 -10.01 -42.27 7.52
CA GLU A 476 -8.92 -42.26 6.53
C GLU A 476 -8.93 -41.15 5.46
N SER A 477 -8.33 -39.98 5.77
CA SER A 477 -7.49 -39.12 4.86
C SER A 477 -7.27 -37.66 5.38
N TYR A 478 -7.36 -37.37 6.68
CA TYR A 478 -7.24 -35.99 7.21
C TYR A 478 -6.32 -35.82 8.44
N ALA A 479 -5.43 -36.77 8.70
CA ALA A 479 -4.72 -36.86 9.99
C ALA A 479 -3.36 -36.15 10.09
N ASN A 480 -2.94 -35.30 9.14
CA ASN A 480 -1.65 -34.62 9.29
C ASN A 480 -1.70 -33.11 8.93
N PRO A 481 -1.82 -32.21 9.93
CA PRO A 481 -1.73 -30.77 9.72
C PRO A 481 -0.39 -30.34 9.09
N GLU A 482 0.71 -31.06 9.32
CA GLU A 482 2.01 -30.79 8.67
C GLU A 482 1.96 -31.09 7.17
N LYS A 483 1.21 -32.11 6.75
CA LYS A 483 1.01 -32.43 5.32
C LYS A 483 0.14 -31.38 4.63
N LEU A 484 -0.84 -30.83 5.33
CA LEU A 484 -1.66 -29.70 4.87
C LEU A 484 -0.83 -28.43 4.73
N ILE A 485 0.01 -28.13 5.73
CA ILE A 485 0.95 -27.01 5.71
C ILE A 485 1.97 -27.20 4.56
N ALA A 486 2.52 -28.40 4.38
CA ALA A 486 3.44 -28.71 3.30
C ALA A 486 2.79 -28.60 1.91
N MET A 487 1.58 -29.15 1.73
CA MET A 487 0.81 -28.99 0.49
C MET A 487 0.46 -27.53 0.20
N PHE A 488 0.20 -26.74 1.24
CA PHE A 488 -0.13 -25.32 1.11
C PHE A 488 1.11 -24.46 0.82
N LEU A 489 2.26 -24.78 1.41
CA LEU A 489 3.56 -24.21 1.08
C LEU A 489 3.99 -24.60 -0.34
N GLU A 490 3.78 -25.86 -0.73
CA GLU A 490 4.00 -26.33 -2.10
C GLU A 490 3.04 -25.68 -3.10
N ALA A 491 1.75 -25.52 -2.78
CA ALA A 491 0.80 -24.79 -3.61
C ALA A 491 1.19 -23.31 -3.72
N SER A 492 1.68 -22.70 -2.64
CA SER A 492 2.28 -21.35 -2.68
C SER A 492 3.49 -21.28 -3.61
N LYS A 493 4.45 -22.21 -3.49
CA LYS A 493 5.65 -22.28 -4.36
C LYS A 493 5.30 -22.57 -5.81
N ARG A 494 4.37 -23.49 -6.06
CA ARG A 494 3.85 -23.82 -7.40
C ARG A 494 3.12 -22.64 -8.00
N MET A 495 2.44 -21.83 -7.19
CA MET A 495 1.71 -20.66 -7.67
C MET A 495 2.63 -19.46 -7.91
N GLU A 496 3.71 -19.29 -7.14
CA GLU A 496 4.82 -18.41 -7.53
C GLU A 496 5.43 -18.86 -8.86
N GLN A 497 5.63 -20.17 -9.04
CA GLN A 497 6.10 -20.73 -10.30
C GLN A 497 5.08 -20.57 -11.44
N ASP A 498 3.79 -20.77 -11.22
CA ASP A 498 2.74 -20.61 -12.22
C ASP A 498 2.49 -19.14 -12.55
N MET A 499 2.65 -18.22 -11.59
CA MET A 499 2.68 -16.78 -11.83
C MET A 499 3.90 -16.42 -12.71
N LEU A 500 5.08 -16.95 -12.41
CA LEU A 500 6.29 -16.79 -13.22
C LEU A 500 6.17 -17.44 -14.62
N GLU A 501 5.50 -18.59 -14.73
CA GLU A 501 5.30 -19.32 -15.99
C GLU A 501 4.16 -18.71 -16.84
N ASN A 502 3.14 -18.11 -16.22
CA ASN A 502 2.14 -17.30 -16.90
C ASN A 502 2.74 -15.98 -17.40
N ILE A 503 3.62 -15.35 -16.62
CA ILE A 503 4.46 -14.23 -17.08
C ILE A 503 5.34 -14.67 -18.26
N ARG A 504 5.91 -15.89 -18.21
CA ARG A 504 6.71 -16.46 -19.31
C ARG A 504 5.87 -16.76 -20.55
N ARG A 505 4.66 -17.28 -20.43
CA ARG A 505 3.73 -17.51 -21.55
C ARG A 505 3.24 -16.22 -22.20
N MET A 506 3.03 -15.15 -21.42
CA MET A 506 2.73 -13.81 -21.94
C MET A 506 3.91 -13.19 -22.72
N LEU A 507 5.13 -13.72 -22.57
CA LEU A 507 6.34 -13.25 -23.26
C LEU A 507 6.65 -14.03 -24.57
N VAL A 508 5.84 -15.01 -24.97
CA VAL A 508 6.11 -15.87 -26.16
C VAL A 508 5.34 -15.44 -27.42
N ASP A 509 4.42 -14.47 -27.36
CA ASP A 509 3.74 -13.93 -28.56
C ASP A 509 4.58 -12.88 -29.34
N VAL A 510 5.91 -13.03 -29.35
CA VAL A 510 6.81 -12.32 -30.27
C VAL A 510 7.43 -13.33 -31.23
N ASP A 511 6.92 -13.31 -32.45
CA ASP A 511 7.33 -14.12 -33.61
C ASP A 511 8.87 -14.14 -33.78
N PRO A 512 9.54 -15.31 -33.71
CA PRO A 512 10.98 -15.39 -33.91
C PRO A 512 11.28 -15.55 -35.40
N LYS A 513 11.60 -14.45 -36.08
CA LYS A 513 12.33 -14.51 -37.35
C LYS A 513 13.80 -14.18 -37.18
N GLU A 514 14.59 -15.21 -37.51
CA GLU A 514 16.01 -15.25 -37.87
C GLU A 514 17.07 -15.13 -36.76
N GLY A 515 17.43 -16.31 -36.24
CA GLY A 515 18.75 -16.88 -36.52
C GLY A 515 19.97 -16.33 -35.79
N ALA A 516 20.25 -16.84 -34.58
CA ALA A 516 21.62 -17.00 -34.10
C ALA A 516 21.72 -18.12 -33.06
N SER A 517 22.57 -19.11 -33.37
CA SER A 517 22.98 -20.21 -32.51
C SER A 517 23.71 -19.69 -31.26
N LEU A 518 23.13 -19.87 -30.07
CA LEU A 518 23.83 -19.72 -28.79
C LEU A 518 23.97 -21.11 -28.14
N GLY A 519 25.22 -21.51 -27.88
CA GLY A 519 25.58 -22.78 -27.26
C GLY A 519 25.09 -22.92 -25.81
N PRO A 520 25.31 -24.09 -25.19
CA PRO A 520 24.76 -24.38 -23.86
C PRO A 520 25.40 -23.48 -22.79
N PRO A 521 24.65 -23.10 -21.74
CA PRO A 521 25.16 -22.26 -20.67
C PRO A 521 26.27 -22.96 -19.86
N PRO A 522 27.24 -22.22 -19.30
CA PRO A 522 28.29 -22.80 -18.49
C PRO A 522 27.75 -23.36 -17.17
N ASN A 523 28.33 -24.49 -16.80
CA ASN A 523 28.08 -25.22 -15.57
C ASN A 523 28.71 -24.48 -14.38
N PHE A 524 27.91 -23.90 -13.49
CA PHE A 524 28.35 -23.50 -12.15
C PHE A 524 27.79 -24.52 -11.15
N GLY A 525 28.69 -25.38 -10.70
CA GLY A 525 28.42 -26.35 -9.66
C GLY A 525 28.38 -25.68 -8.28
N GLY A 526 27.49 -26.22 -7.44
CA GLY A 526 27.69 -26.36 -6.01
C GLY A 526 27.74 -25.08 -5.18
N GLU A 527 26.57 -24.54 -4.85
CA GLU A 527 26.24 -24.13 -3.48
C GLU A 527 24.72 -24.03 -3.37
N THR A 528 24.19 -24.55 -2.26
CA THR A 528 22.78 -24.81 -2.00
C THR A 528 21.96 -23.54 -1.84
N LEU A 529 21.00 -23.32 -2.73
CA LEU A 529 19.90 -22.36 -2.55
C LEU A 529 18.90 -22.91 -1.52
N SER A 530 19.22 -22.74 -0.25
CA SER A 530 18.26 -22.82 0.85
C SER A 530 18.43 -21.56 1.70
N GLU A 531 17.30 -20.92 2.02
CA GLU A 531 17.18 -19.77 2.93
C GLU A 531 17.32 -18.37 2.29
N VAL A 532 16.35 -18.01 1.45
CA VAL A 532 15.83 -16.64 1.46
C VAL A 532 14.33 -16.74 1.69
N SER A 533 13.94 -16.63 2.96
CA SER A 533 12.54 -16.59 3.40
C SER A 533 11.99 -15.17 3.23
N SER A 534 10.68 -15.07 3.01
CA SER A 534 9.88 -13.86 2.78
C SER A 534 9.83 -12.86 3.98
N CYS A 535 10.84 -12.83 4.84
CA CYS A 535 10.93 -11.99 6.04
C CYS A 535 11.62 -10.62 5.82
N GLU A 536 12.02 -10.24 4.61
CA GLU A 536 12.74 -8.97 4.39
C GLU A 536 11.84 -7.72 4.22
N LEU A 537 10.52 -7.88 4.20
CA LEU A 537 9.58 -6.76 4.14
C LEU A 537 9.29 -6.08 5.49
N VAL A 538 9.70 -6.70 6.62
CA VAL A 538 9.58 -6.11 7.96
C VAL A 538 10.95 -5.87 8.61
N ARG A 539 11.97 -6.67 8.28
CA ARG A 539 13.33 -6.55 8.84
C ARG A 539 14.15 -5.36 8.34
N SER A 540 13.71 -4.70 7.27
CA SER A 540 14.32 -3.48 6.77
C SER A 540 13.99 -2.26 7.64
N HIS A 541 12.94 -2.32 8.49
CA HIS A 541 12.56 -1.25 9.40
C HIS A 541 13.50 -1.13 10.62
N ASP A 542 13.88 -2.26 11.24
CA ASP A 542 14.71 -2.24 12.47
C ASP A 542 16.19 -1.98 12.20
N LYS A 543 16.71 -2.39 11.03
CA LYS A 543 18.11 -2.14 10.65
C LYS A 543 18.33 -0.68 10.25
N VAL A 544 17.37 -0.04 9.57
CA VAL A 544 17.46 1.36 9.14
C VAL A 544 17.23 2.31 10.32
N SER A 545 16.25 2.01 11.20
CA SER A 545 16.00 2.80 12.42
C SER A 545 17.07 2.60 13.51
N GLY A 546 17.77 1.47 13.52
CA GLY A 546 18.98 1.25 14.34
C GLY A 546 20.17 2.06 13.82
N TRP A 547 20.39 2.06 12.50
CA TRP A 547 21.48 2.80 11.87
C TRP A 547 21.33 4.33 11.97
N LEU A 548 20.10 4.85 11.88
CA LEU A 548 19.79 6.27 12.10
C LEU A 548 19.99 6.70 13.56
N ARG A 549 19.72 5.80 14.52
CA ARG A 549 20.01 6.04 15.95
C ARG A 549 21.51 6.09 16.23
N ASP A 550 22.28 5.15 15.68
CA ASP A 550 23.73 5.09 15.93
C ASP A 550 24.51 6.22 15.23
N SER A 551 23.96 6.78 14.15
CA SER A 551 24.54 7.93 13.44
C SER A 551 24.32 9.27 14.13
N SER A 552 23.44 9.34 15.14
CA SER A 552 23.22 10.54 15.97
C SER A 552 24.20 10.67 17.14
N ALA A 553 25.01 9.62 17.41
CA ALA A 553 25.92 9.56 18.56
C ALA A 553 27.40 9.73 18.22
N SER A 554 27.78 10.06 16.98
CA SER A 554 29.20 10.30 16.63
C SER A 554 29.41 11.61 15.87
N GLY A 555 29.86 12.63 16.59
CA GLY A 555 30.25 13.91 16.00
C GLY A 555 30.68 14.97 17.00
N TYR A 556 31.98 14.96 17.31
CA TYR A 556 32.79 16.02 17.94
C TYR A 556 32.75 16.18 19.46
N GLY A 557 33.70 15.48 20.09
CA GLY A 557 34.28 15.92 21.35
C GLY A 557 35.13 17.19 21.14
N THR A 558 34.99 18.14 22.06
CA THR A 558 36.06 19.09 22.39
C THR A 558 36.29 19.03 23.89
N ASN A 559 37.55 18.86 24.25
CA ASN A 559 38.05 18.78 25.62
C ASN A 559 37.78 20.08 26.40
N SER A 560 37.29 19.96 27.62
CA SER A 560 37.78 20.81 28.71
C SER A 560 37.75 20.03 30.03
N VAL A 561 38.86 20.14 30.76
CA VAL A 561 39.19 19.46 32.01
C VAL A 561 38.65 20.28 33.17
N SER A 562 37.95 19.64 34.12
CA SER A 562 38.13 19.90 35.56
C SER A 562 37.39 18.87 36.45
N SER A 563 38.21 18.05 37.12
CA SER A 563 38.07 17.45 38.47
C SER A 563 36.78 17.67 39.29
N SER A 564 36.19 16.57 39.78
CA SER A 564 36.03 16.20 41.22
C SER A 564 35.04 15.02 41.34
N GLU A 565 35.56 13.85 41.70
CA GLU A 565 35.23 13.11 42.95
C GLU A 565 33.91 12.32 42.91
N CYS A 566 34.04 11.00 42.73
CA CYS A 566 33.07 10.00 43.19
C CYS A 566 33.09 9.92 44.72
N PRO A 567 31.99 9.41 45.32
CA PRO A 567 32.18 8.11 45.95
C PRO A 567 31.08 7.09 45.61
N GLU A 568 31.53 5.84 45.47
CA GLU A 568 30.75 4.62 45.72
C GLU A 568 30.06 4.68 47.08
N ILE A 569 28.95 3.94 47.27
CA ILE A 569 28.75 2.98 48.38
C ILE A 569 27.30 2.42 48.38
N THR A 570 27.26 1.10 48.14
CA THR A 570 26.48 0.01 48.77
C THR A 570 24.97 -0.15 48.61
N GLU A 571 24.64 -1.36 48.14
CA GLU A 571 23.54 -2.22 48.58
C GLU A 571 23.25 -2.11 50.10
N GLU A 572 21.97 -2.02 50.45
CA GLU A 572 21.50 -2.50 51.75
C GLU A 572 20.14 -3.19 51.59
N THR A 573 20.12 -4.45 52.00
CA THR A 573 18.96 -5.28 52.25
C THR A 573 18.41 -4.97 53.64
N ARG A 574 17.09 -4.77 53.80
CA ARG A 574 16.29 -5.36 54.91
C ARG A 574 14.80 -4.99 54.88
N ASP A 575 13.99 -6.05 54.94
CA ASP A 575 12.81 -6.27 55.79
C ASP A 575 11.97 -5.07 56.26
N GLN A 576 10.74 -4.98 55.74
CA GLN A 576 9.50 -5.21 56.52
C GLN A 576 8.31 -5.48 55.61
#